data_AF-A0A2N3Y1D3-F1
#
_entry.id   AF-A0A2N3Y1D3-F1
#
_cell.length_a   1.000
_cell.length_b   1.000
_cell.length_c   1.000
_cell.angle_alpha   90.00
_cell.angle_beta   90.00
_cell.angle_gamma   90.00
#
_symmetry.space_group_name_H-M   'P 1'
#
loop_
_entity.id
_entity.type
_entity.pdbx_description
1 polymer ?
#
loop_
_entity_poly.entity_id
_entity_poly.type
_entity_poly.pdbx_seq_one_letter_code
_entity_poly.pdbx_strand_id
1 'polypeptide(L)'
;MDNAVTFDPTGVVESARQSLTARVSEIKGRRLAVLNNTKWNASKLLRLSVAEMEEHGAKFDSVRYYDKHHFSSDADPALLDQIAAENDIVLTAIGDCGSCTSSCVNDGIQMELRGLPSAVIVTTEFEREAGLQKRAHGMDDLEPVVITHPISSLAPDLLGGRAREVAPQALSIWTTGRRPAAKV
;
A
#
# COMPACT_ATOMS: atom_id res chain seq x y z
N MET A 1 -12.47 33.71 -33.92
CA MET A 1 -12.33 32.26 -34.18
C MET A 1 -11.28 31.80 -33.18
N ASP A 2 -11.74 31.24 -32.06
CA ASP A 2 -10.85 30.79 -31.00
C ASP A 2 -10.14 29.51 -31.44
N ASN A 3 -8.82 29.53 -31.44
CA ASN A 3 -8.00 28.35 -31.66
C ASN A 3 -8.18 27.41 -30.46
N ALA A 4 -8.97 26.36 -30.63
CA ALA A 4 -9.04 25.28 -29.66
C ALA A 4 -7.68 24.57 -29.61
N VAL A 5 -7.00 24.65 -28.48
CA VAL A 5 -5.79 23.88 -28.21
C VAL A 5 -6.19 22.41 -28.07
N THR A 6 -5.82 21.59 -29.05
CA THR A 6 -5.96 20.14 -28.98
C THR A 6 -4.74 19.58 -28.27
N PHE A 7 -4.93 18.97 -27.10
CA PHE A 7 -3.88 18.24 -26.40
C PHE A 7 -3.79 16.82 -26.97
N ASP A 8 -2.57 16.39 -27.27
CA ASP A 8 -2.30 15.01 -27.68
C ASP A 8 -2.49 14.08 -26.47
N PRO A 9 -3.42 13.12 -26.51
CA PRO A 9 -3.63 12.18 -25.41
C PRO A 9 -2.50 11.15 -25.28
N THR A 10 -1.56 11.11 -26.23
CA THR A 10 -0.36 10.28 -26.15
C THR A 10 0.73 11.02 -25.37
N GLY A 11 0.69 10.85 -24.04
CA GLY A 11 1.74 11.37 -23.16
C GLY A 11 3.01 10.51 -23.23
N VAL A 12 4.18 11.15 -23.19
CA VAL A 12 5.43 10.48 -22.86
C VAL A 12 5.57 10.48 -21.33
N VAL A 13 5.73 9.31 -20.72
CA VAL A 13 5.97 9.21 -19.27
C VAL A 13 7.45 9.51 -19.02
N GLU A 14 7.77 10.77 -18.76
CA GLU A 14 9.11 11.24 -18.36
C GLU A 14 9.15 11.45 -16.83
N SER A 15 8.97 10.38 -16.05
CA SER A 15 9.14 10.46 -14.60
C SER A 15 10.60 10.29 -14.23
N ALA A 16 11.13 11.20 -13.39
CA ALA A 16 12.47 11.03 -12.82
C ALA A 16 12.47 9.80 -11.90
N ARG A 17 13.51 8.97 -11.99
CA ARG A 17 13.62 7.76 -11.15
C ARG A 17 13.66 8.15 -9.67
N GLN A 18 12.77 7.54 -8.90
CA GLN A 18 12.69 7.64 -7.44
C GLN A 18 13.17 6.34 -6.80
N SER A 19 13.96 6.44 -5.74
CA SER A 19 14.43 5.29 -4.96
C SER A 19 13.52 5.03 -3.77
N LEU A 20 13.38 3.76 -3.41
CA LEU A 20 12.80 3.34 -2.14
C LEU A 20 13.60 3.85 -0.93
N THR A 21 12.92 4.04 0.21
CA THR A 21 13.62 4.26 1.48
C THR A 21 14.39 2.99 1.93
N ALA A 22 15.29 3.11 2.89
CA ALA A 22 15.98 1.97 3.47
C ALA A 22 14.97 1.01 4.13
N ARG A 23 15.11 -0.29 3.83
CA ARG A 23 14.31 -1.34 4.48
C ARG A 23 14.72 -1.51 5.93
N VAL A 24 13.80 -1.97 6.79
CA VAL A 24 14.13 -2.31 8.17
C VAL A 24 14.86 -3.67 8.22
N SER A 25 15.90 -3.79 9.02
CA SER A 25 16.64 -5.05 9.17
C SER A 25 15.80 -6.17 9.80
N GLU A 26 14.85 -5.80 10.65
CA GLU A 26 13.91 -6.70 11.31
C GLU A 26 12.63 -5.97 11.72
N ILE A 27 11.56 -6.75 11.93
CA ILE A 27 10.23 -6.28 12.34
C ILE A 27 10.12 -6.08 13.86
N LYS A 28 10.92 -6.84 14.63
CA LYS A 28 10.86 -6.80 16.08
C LYS A 28 11.11 -5.39 16.61
N GLY A 29 10.19 -4.88 17.42
CA GLY A 29 10.29 -3.56 18.04
C GLY A 29 10.02 -2.38 17.09
N ARG A 30 9.49 -2.62 15.88
CA ARG A 30 9.07 -1.56 14.97
C ARG A 30 7.67 -1.06 15.34
N ARG A 31 7.47 0.25 15.22
CA ARG A 31 6.16 0.91 15.31
C ARG A 31 5.47 0.80 13.95
N LEU A 32 4.34 0.10 13.91
CA LEU A 32 3.57 -0.11 12.70
C LEU A 32 2.45 0.92 12.58
N ALA A 33 2.45 1.68 11.49
CA ALA A 33 1.28 2.41 11.04
C ALA A 33 0.35 1.54 10.19
N VAL A 34 -0.95 1.66 10.42
CA VAL A 34 -2.00 1.04 9.62
C VAL A 34 -2.89 2.13 9.06
N LEU A 35 -2.72 2.45 7.78
CA LEU A 35 -3.50 3.47 7.08
C LEU A 35 -4.69 2.84 6.36
N ASN A 36 -5.86 2.96 6.95
CA ASN A 36 -7.13 2.54 6.38
C ASN A 36 -7.64 3.57 5.38
N ASN A 37 -7.86 3.14 4.14
CA ASN A 37 -8.40 4.01 3.11
C ASN A 37 -9.93 4.25 3.24
N THR A 38 -10.58 3.69 4.27
CA THR A 38 -12.01 3.78 4.59
C THR A 38 -12.95 3.09 3.60
N LYS A 39 -12.42 2.27 2.68
CA LYS A 39 -13.25 1.40 1.83
C LYS A 39 -13.88 0.26 2.64
N TRP A 40 -15.03 -0.22 2.17
CA TRP A 40 -15.69 -1.41 2.75
C TRP A 40 -14.70 -2.56 2.91
N ASN A 41 -14.78 -3.24 4.06
CA ASN A 41 -13.89 -4.33 4.48
C ASN A 41 -12.40 -3.96 4.67
N ALA A 42 -11.89 -2.80 4.23
CA ALA A 42 -10.48 -2.44 4.35
C ALA A 42 -10.01 -2.43 5.82
N SER A 43 -10.77 -1.76 6.69
CA SER A 43 -10.49 -1.69 8.13
C SER A 43 -10.46 -3.07 8.81
N LYS A 44 -11.30 -4.02 8.35
CA LYS A 44 -11.33 -5.39 8.88
C LYS A 44 -10.19 -6.23 8.33
N LEU A 45 -9.91 -6.14 7.03
CA LEU A 45 -8.77 -6.80 6.38
C LEU A 45 -7.46 -6.37 7.06
N LEU A 46 -7.28 -5.07 7.30
CA LEU A 46 -6.09 -4.51 7.94
C LEU A 46 -5.88 -5.09 9.35
N ARG A 47 -6.92 -5.09 10.19
CA ARG A 47 -6.84 -5.68 11.54
C ARG A 47 -6.52 -7.17 11.51
N LEU A 48 -7.18 -7.92 10.63
CA LEU A 48 -6.90 -9.36 10.46
C LEU A 48 -5.47 -9.59 9.97
N SER A 49 -4.95 -8.74 9.09
CA SER A 49 -3.58 -8.86 8.58
C SER A 49 -2.55 -8.61 9.67
N VAL A 50 -2.78 -7.64 10.56
CA VAL A 50 -1.92 -7.41 11.73
C VAL A 50 -1.96 -8.61 12.67
N ALA A 51 -3.16 -9.09 13.00
CA ALA A 51 -3.34 -10.27 13.87
C ALA A 51 -2.63 -11.50 13.29
N GLU A 52 -2.79 -11.76 11.99
CA GLU A 52 -2.12 -12.84 11.28
C GLU A 52 -0.58 -12.74 11.37
N MET A 53 0.00 -11.54 11.23
CA MET A 53 1.43 -11.34 11.39
C MET A 53 1.89 -11.64 12.84
N GLU A 54 1.13 -11.18 13.84
CA GLU A 54 1.44 -11.40 15.26
C GLU A 54 1.30 -12.87 15.66
N GLU A 55 0.27 -13.56 15.17
CA GLU A 55 0.08 -15.01 15.35
C GLU A 55 1.27 -15.82 14.80
N HIS A 56 1.90 -15.32 13.74
CA HIS A 56 3.09 -15.90 13.12
C HIS A 56 4.42 -15.34 13.66
N GLY A 57 4.38 -14.65 14.81
CA GLY A 57 5.55 -14.29 15.59
C GLY A 57 6.12 -12.89 15.32
N ALA A 58 5.47 -12.06 14.49
CA ALA A 58 5.82 -10.64 14.42
C ALA A 58 5.59 -9.97 15.79
N LYS A 59 6.50 -9.09 16.20
CA LYS A 59 6.42 -8.37 17.47
C LYS A 59 6.65 -6.89 17.25
N PHE A 60 5.57 -6.14 17.09
CA PHE A 60 5.62 -4.68 16.98
C PHE A 60 5.82 -4.04 18.36
N ASP A 61 6.47 -2.89 18.40
CA ASP A 61 6.52 -2.05 19.61
C ASP A 61 5.14 -1.40 19.87
N SER A 62 4.51 -0.93 18.79
CA SER A 62 3.14 -0.42 18.80
C SER A 62 2.50 -0.57 17.42
N VAL A 63 1.17 -0.62 17.40
CA VAL A 63 0.36 -0.59 16.17
C VAL A 63 -0.61 0.60 16.27
N ARG A 64 -0.48 1.56 15.35
CA ARG A 64 -1.31 2.78 15.30
C ARG A 64 -2.19 2.75 14.06
N TYR A 65 -3.48 3.03 14.24
CA TYR A 65 -4.46 3.03 13.16
C TYR A 65 -4.81 4.46 12.78
N TYR A 66 -4.79 4.73 11.48
CA TYR A 66 -5.11 6.01 10.88
C TYR A 66 -6.17 5.79 9.80
N ASP A 67 -7.08 6.74 9.67
CA ASP A 67 -8.09 6.75 8.62
C ASP A 67 -7.81 7.92 7.67
N LYS A 68 -7.76 7.65 6.37
CA LYS A 68 -7.77 8.71 5.37
C LYS A 68 -9.21 9.13 5.06
N HIS A 69 -9.37 10.35 4.57
CA HIS A 69 -10.70 10.95 4.38
C HIS A 69 -11.60 10.12 3.46
N HIS A 70 -11.08 9.61 2.34
CA HIS A 70 -11.88 8.90 1.35
C HIS A 70 -11.03 7.96 0.49
N PHE A 71 -11.51 6.76 0.18
CA PHE A 71 -10.73 5.70 -0.50
C PHE A 71 -10.22 6.05 -1.89
N SER A 72 -10.85 6.99 -2.60
CA SER A 72 -10.46 7.45 -3.94
C SER A 72 -9.69 8.77 -3.95
N SER A 73 -9.32 9.30 -2.78
CA SER A 73 -8.56 10.54 -2.65
C SER A 73 -7.27 10.28 -1.89
N ASP A 74 -6.21 11.00 -2.24
CA ASP A 74 -4.92 10.87 -1.54
C ASP A 74 -5.07 11.26 -0.07
N ALA A 75 -4.25 10.63 0.78
CA ALA A 75 -4.14 11.01 2.17
C ALA A 75 -3.62 12.45 2.30
N ASP A 76 -4.15 13.16 3.30
CA ASP A 76 -3.71 14.53 3.61
C ASP A 76 -2.18 14.53 3.88
N PRO A 77 -1.40 15.43 3.26
CA PRO A 77 0.04 15.53 3.54
C PRO A 77 0.37 15.64 5.03
N ALA A 78 -0.43 16.36 5.82
CA ALA A 78 -0.22 16.48 7.26
C ALA A 78 -0.43 15.15 7.98
N LEU A 79 -1.38 14.32 7.52
CA LEU A 79 -1.57 12.95 8.03
C LEU A 79 -0.38 12.07 7.67
N LEU A 80 0.14 12.18 6.43
CA LEU A 80 1.32 11.43 5.99
C LEU A 80 2.57 11.82 6.80
N ASP A 81 2.77 13.11 7.05
CA ASP A 81 3.86 13.62 7.88
C ASP A 81 3.75 13.12 9.33
N GLN A 82 2.54 13.13 9.89
CA GLN A 82 2.28 12.57 11.22
C GLN A 82 2.63 11.07 11.27
N ILE A 83 2.15 10.29 10.30
CA ILE A 83 2.40 8.85 10.24
C ILE A 83 3.91 8.57 10.17
N ALA A 84 4.65 9.30 9.33
CA ALA A 84 6.09 9.15 9.18
C ALA A 84 6.88 9.52 10.45
N ALA A 85 6.44 10.54 11.19
CA ALA A 85 7.09 10.92 12.44
C ALA A 85 6.85 9.90 13.57
N GLU A 86 5.66 9.29 13.60
CA GLU A 86 5.21 8.43 14.70
C GLU A 86 5.54 6.94 14.54
N ASN A 87 5.96 6.50 13.35
CA ASN A 87 6.08 5.08 13.02
C ASN A 87 7.36 4.76 12.23
N ASP A 88 7.66 3.46 12.08
CA ASP A 88 8.87 2.97 11.40
C ASP A 88 8.56 2.20 10.12
N ILE A 89 7.32 1.72 9.95
CA ILE A 89 6.80 1.02 8.77
C ILE A 89 5.30 1.29 8.61
N VAL A 90 4.75 1.14 7.40
CA VAL A 90 3.31 1.33 7.15
C VAL A 90 2.69 0.22 6.30
N LEU A 91 1.48 -0.20 6.69
CA LEU A 91 0.57 -1.02 5.90
C LEU A 91 -0.62 -0.16 5.46
N THR A 92 -0.94 -0.13 4.17
CA THR A 92 -2.13 0.59 3.66
C THR A 92 -2.98 -0.27 2.73
N ALA A 93 -4.29 -0.07 2.78
CA ALA A 93 -5.26 -0.90 2.08
C ALA A 93 -6.54 -0.11 1.76
N ILE A 94 -7.27 -0.36 0.67
CA ILE A 94 -7.02 -1.31 -0.44
C ILE A 94 -7.13 -0.68 -1.83
N GLY A 95 -6.31 -1.17 -2.77
CA GLY A 95 -6.50 -1.01 -4.22
C GLY A 95 -7.24 -2.20 -4.84
N ASP A 96 -8.56 -2.10 -4.99
CA ASP A 96 -9.42 -3.11 -5.66
C ASP A 96 -10.35 -2.50 -6.72
N CYS A 97 -10.00 -1.31 -7.19
CA CYS A 97 -10.65 -0.51 -8.21
C CYS A 97 -9.64 0.47 -8.80
N GLY A 98 -9.88 1.07 -9.97
CA GLY A 98 -8.93 1.99 -10.60
C GLY A 98 -8.53 3.16 -9.69
N SER A 99 -9.49 3.98 -9.27
CA SER A 99 -9.22 5.19 -8.48
C SER A 99 -8.57 4.90 -7.12
N CYS A 100 -9.04 3.87 -6.41
CA CYS A 100 -8.50 3.49 -5.12
C CYS A 100 -7.11 2.86 -5.25
N THR A 101 -6.80 2.18 -6.36
CA THR A 101 -5.45 1.68 -6.63
C THR A 101 -4.48 2.82 -6.86
N SER A 102 -4.82 3.80 -7.72
CA SER A 102 -3.99 4.98 -7.93
C SER A 102 -3.70 5.70 -6.62
N SER A 103 -4.74 5.97 -5.83
CA SER A 103 -4.57 6.69 -4.58
C SER A 103 -3.79 5.89 -3.51
N CYS A 104 -4.05 4.59 -3.32
CA CYS A 104 -3.28 3.77 -2.37
C CYS A 104 -1.80 3.63 -2.78
N VAL A 105 -1.51 3.52 -4.07
CA VAL A 105 -0.13 3.46 -4.56
C VAL A 105 0.56 4.80 -4.35
N ASN A 106 -0.11 5.92 -4.66
CA ASN A 106 0.43 7.24 -4.39
C ASN A 106 0.68 7.47 -2.90
N ASP A 107 -0.25 7.08 -2.02
CA ASP A 107 -0.07 7.14 -0.56
C ASP A 107 1.20 6.37 -0.14
N GLY A 108 1.41 5.16 -0.67
CA GLY A 108 2.63 4.37 -0.42
C GLY A 108 3.91 5.05 -0.90
N ILE A 109 3.91 5.61 -2.11
CA ILE A 109 5.03 6.39 -2.67
C ILE A 109 5.34 7.60 -1.79
N GLN A 110 4.31 8.32 -1.34
CA GLN A 110 4.49 9.48 -0.48
C GLN A 110 5.06 9.12 0.90
N MET A 111 4.76 7.93 1.43
CA MET A 111 5.38 7.40 2.65
C MET A 111 6.84 7.03 2.42
N GLU A 112 7.16 6.39 1.30
CA GLU A 112 8.52 6.05 0.89
C GLU A 112 9.41 7.31 0.78
N LEU A 113 8.89 8.37 0.16
CA LEU A 113 9.57 9.66 0.05
C LEU A 113 9.78 10.35 1.41
N ARG A 114 9.00 9.99 2.43
CA ARG A 114 9.15 10.44 3.83
C ARG A 114 10.06 9.53 4.65
N GLY A 115 10.68 8.55 4.02
CA GLY A 115 11.59 7.62 4.69
C GLY A 115 10.89 6.44 5.37
N LEU A 116 9.58 6.24 5.15
CA LEU A 116 8.78 5.19 5.79
C LEU A 116 8.54 4.02 4.83
N PRO A 117 9.13 2.81 5.07
CA PRO A 117 8.90 1.64 4.24
C PRO A 117 7.42 1.27 4.17
N SER A 118 6.87 1.20 2.96
CA SER A 118 5.45 0.98 2.74
C SER A 118 5.13 -0.41 2.19
N ALA A 119 4.02 -0.99 2.67
CA ALA A 119 3.38 -2.15 2.10
C ALA A 119 1.96 -1.73 1.65
N VAL A 120 1.76 -1.64 0.35
CA VAL A 120 0.48 -1.23 -0.26
C VAL A 120 -0.28 -2.48 -0.69
N ILE A 121 -1.48 -2.69 -0.17
CA ILE A 121 -2.33 -3.83 -0.53
C ILE A 121 -3.17 -3.50 -1.76
N VAL A 122 -2.99 -4.30 -2.81
CA VAL A 122 -3.82 -4.29 -4.01
C VAL A 122 -4.36 -5.70 -4.29
N THR A 123 -5.42 -5.79 -5.09
CA THR A 123 -5.97 -7.08 -5.50
C THR A 123 -5.41 -7.56 -6.85
N THR A 124 -5.49 -8.86 -7.11
CA THR A 124 -4.99 -9.51 -8.33
C THR A 124 -5.41 -8.80 -9.62
N GLU A 125 -6.68 -8.39 -9.75
CA GLU A 125 -7.20 -7.70 -10.95
C GLU A 125 -6.58 -6.31 -11.17
N PHE A 126 -5.96 -5.72 -10.14
CA PHE A 126 -5.40 -4.37 -10.15
C PHE A 126 -3.87 -4.33 -9.98
N GLU A 127 -3.20 -5.49 -10.00
CA GLU A 127 -1.74 -5.56 -9.93
C GLU A 127 -1.08 -4.82 -11.12
N ARG A 128 -1.62 -5.00 -12.34
CA ARG A 128 -1.12 -4.30 -13.53
C ARG A 128 -1.27 -2.78 -13.40
N GLU A 129 -2.40 -2.33 -12.87
CA GLU A 129 -2.68 -0.91 -12.65
C GLU A 129 -1.71 -0.33 -11.61
N ALA A 130 -1.50 -1.01 -10.48
CA ALA A 130 -0.51 -0.61 -9.49
C ALA A 130 0.90 -0.49 -10.10
N GLY A 131 1.25 -1.43 -11.00
CA GLY A 131 2.49 -1.39 -11.77
C GLY A 131 2.61 -0.18 -12.69
N LEU A 132 1.52 0.26 -13.33
CA LEU A 132 1.51 1.47 -14.15
C LEU A 132 1.66 2.73 -13.29
N GLN A 133 0.94 2.78 -12.17
CA GLN A 133 0.98 3.92 -11.24
C GLN A 133 2.39 4.12 -10.68
N LYS A 134 3.04 3.07 -10.16
CA LYS A 134 4.41 3.21 -9.63
C LYS A 134 5.42 3.68 -10.68
N ARG A 135 5.29 3.23 -11.93
CA ARG A 135 6.15 3.67 -13.05
C ARG A 135 5.87 5.11 -13.45
N ALA A 136 4.61 5.51 -13.50
CA ALA A 136 4.22 6.89 -13.78
C ALA A 136 4.81 7.87 -12.76
N HIS A 137 5.02 7.43 -11.51
CA HIS A 137 5.68 8.20 -10.46
C HIS A 137 7.20 8.00 -10.39
N GLY A 138 7.77 7.10 -11.19
CA GLY A 138 9.21 6.83 -11.26
C GLY A 138 9.74 5.91 -10.16
N MET A 139 8.88 5.28 -9.36
CA MET A 139 9.25 4.39 -8.25
C MET A 139 9.03 2.91 -8.63
N ASP A 140 9.66 2.48 -9.72
CA ASP A 140 9.52 1.14 -10.31
C ASP A 140 9.80 0.00 -9.32
N ASP A 141 10.66 0.24 -8.33
CA ASP A 141 11.08 -0.75 -7.35
C ASP A 141 10.05 -0.94 -6.20
N LEU A 142 9.01 -0.09 -6.09
CA LEU A 142 7.92 -0.25 -5.13
C LEU A 142 7.16 -1.56 -5.40
N GLU A 143 7.20 -2.49 -4.47
CA GLU A 143 6.53 -3.78 -4.61
C GLU A 143 5.22 -3.79 -3.79
N PRO A 144 4.05 -3.97 -4.42
CA PRO A 144 2.79 -4.06 -3.71
C PRO A 144 2.60 -5.45 -3.07
N VAL A 145 1.82 -5.50 -1.99
CA VAL A 145 1.19 -6.75 -1.54
C VAL A 145 0.03 -7.06 -2.48
N VAL A 146 -0.01 -8.25 -3.06
CA VAL A 146 -1.08 -8.65 -3.99
C VAL A 146 -1.89 -9.79 -3.40
N ILE A 147 -3.19 -9.57 -3.27
CA ILE A 147 -4.13 -10.54 -2.70
C ILE A 147 -5.29 -10.82 -3.66
N THR A 148 -5.94 -11.95 -3.48
CA THR A 148 -7.02 -12.42 -4.36
C THR A 148 -8.22 -11.47 -4.33
N HIS A 149 -8.68 -11.02 -5.50
CA HIS A 149 -9.90 -10.22 -5.65
C HIS A 149 -11.17 -11.08 -5.37
N PRO A 150 -12.32 -10.50 -4.97
CA PRO A 150 -12.56 -9.14 -4.49
C PRO A 150 -12.31 -8.98 -2.98
N ILE A 151 -12.35 -7.74 -2.49
CA ILE A 151 -12.34 -7.44 -1.05
C ILE A 151 -13.57 -6.63 -0.63
N SER A 152 -13.93 -5.56 -1.36
CA SER A 152 -15.05 -4.69 -0.98
C SER A 152 -16.40 -5.42 -0.88
N SER A 153 -16.63 -6.42 -1.73
CA SER A 153 -17.86 -7.23 -1.75
C SER A 153 -17.69 -8.62 -1.12
N LEU A 154 -16.50 -8.93 -0.58
CA LEU A 154 -16.21 -10.24 -0.02
C LEU A 154 -16.98 -10.46 1.28
N ALA A 155 -17.46 -11.69 1.48
CA ALA A 155 -18.10 -12.09 2.73
C ALA A 155 -17.12 -11.91 3.91
N PRO A 156 -17.54 -11.33 5.05
CA PRO A 156 -16.59 -10.93 6.09
C PRO A 156 -15.83 -12.09 6.78
N ASP A 157 -16.32 -13.32 6.66
CA ASP A 157 -15.71 -14.57 7.15
C ASP A 157 -14.56 -15.06 6.26
N LEU A 158 -14.58 -14.71 4.97
CA LEU A 158 -13.52 -15.06 4.02
C LEU A 158 -12.29 -14.13 4.09
N LEU A 159 -12.41 -12.96 4.76
CA LEU A 159 -11.32 -11.98 4.88
C LEU A 159 -10.09 -12.54 5.59
N GLY A 160 -10.23 -13.54 6.47
CA GLY A 160 -9.09 -14.20 7.11
C GLY A 160 -8.18 -14.91 6.09
N GLY A 161 -8.75 -15.42 4.99
CA GLY A 161 -7.96 -15.97 3.89
C GLY A 161 -7.09 -14.92 3.21
N ARG A 162 -7.61 -13.69 3.08
CA ARG A 162 -6.88 -12.56 2.49
C ARG A 162 -5.79 -12.05 3.42
N ALA A 163 -6.05 -12.00 4.72
CA ALA A 163 -5.02 -11.67 5.72
C ALA A 163 -3.81 -12.63 5.66
N ARG A 164 -4.08 -13.93 5.49
CA ARG A 164 -3.05 -14.97 5.24
C ARG A 164 -2.20 -14.72 3.99
N GLU A 165 -2.77 -14.09 2.97
CA GLU A 165 -2.04 -13.68 1.76
C GLU A 165 -1.21 -12.40 2.04
N VAL A 166 -1.74 -11.44 2.81
CA VAL A 166 -1.07 -10.17 3.16
C VAL A 166 0.16 -10.39 4.02
N ALA A 167 0.03 -11.13 5.13
CA ALA A 167 1.01 -11.18 6.21
C ALA A 167 2.45 -11.49 5.75
N PRO A 168 2.73 -12.61 5.06
CA PRO A 168 4.09 -12.94 4.64
C PRO A 168 4.65 -11.95 3.60
N GLN A 169 3.79 -11.36 2.76
CA GLN A 169 4.20 -10.39 1.75
C GLN A 169 4.65 -9.08 2.39
N ALA A 170 3.86 -8.51 3.30
CA ALA A 170 4.18 -7.25 3.97
C ALA A 170 5.49 -7.35 4.77
N LEU A 171 5.66 -8.43 5.54
CA LEU A 171 6.90 -8.70 6.31
C LEU A 171 8.13 -8.75 5.40
N SER A 172 8.03 -9.42 4.25
CA SER A 172 9.11 -9.51 3.26
C SER A 172 9.38 -8.18 2.57
N ILE A 173 8.35 -7.39 2.23
CA ILE A 173 8.51 -6.08 1.59
C ILE A 173 9.21 -5.09 2.52
N TRP A 174 8.83 -5.03 3.80
CA TRP A 174 9.48 -4.11 4.74
C TRP A 174 10.95 -4.44 5.00
N THR A 175 11.34 -5.71 4.89
CA THR A 175 12.70 -6.19 5.21
C THR A 175 13.60 -6.36 3.98
N THR A 176 13.03 -6.65 2.81
CA THR A 176 13.80 -6.99 1.59
C THR A 176 13.41 -6.16 0.37
N GLY A 177 12.31 -5.38 0.45
CA GLY A 177 11.75 -4.65 -0.68
C GLY A 177 11.06 -5.52 -1.72
N ARG A 178 10.86 -6.81 -1.44
CA ARG A 178 10.31 -7.78 -2.41
C ARG A 178 9.24 -8.66 -1.77
N ARG A 179 8.26 -9.08 -2.58
CA ARG A 179 7.35 -10.18 -2.22
C ARG A 179 8.11 -11.51 -2.13
N PRO A 180 7.70 -12.44 -1.26
CA PRO A 180 8.16 -13.82 -1.32
C PRO A 180 7.82 -14.43 -2.68
N ALA A 181 8.64 -15.37 -3.15
CA ALA A 181 8.25 -16.21 -4.27
C ALA A 181 6.92 -16.92 -3.95
N ALA A 182 6.02 -17.00 -4.94
CA ALA A 182 4.80 -17.77 -4.80
C ALA A 182 5.16 -19.22 -4.46
N LYS A 183 4.52 -19.78 -3.43
CA LYS A 183 4.64 -21.22 -3.14
C LYS A 183 3.88 -21.95 -4.26
N VAL A 184 4.62 -22.68 -5.09
CA VAL A 184 4.08 -23.60 -6.11
C VAL A 184 3.45 -24.80 -5.41
#